data_AF-A0A822CUY9-F1
#
_entry.id   AF-A0A822CUY9-F1
#
_cell.length_a   1.000
_cell.length_b   1.000
_cell.length_c   1.000
_cell.angle_alpha   90.00
_cell.angle_beta   90.00
_cell.angle_gamma   90.00
#
_symmetry.space_group_name_H-M   'P 1'
#
loop_
_entity.id
_entity.type
_entity.pdbx_description
1 polymer ?
#
loop_
_entity_poly.entity_id
_entity_poly.type
_entity_poly.pdbx_seq_one_letter_code
_entity_poly.pdbx_strand_id
1 'polypeptide(L)'
;KALRDRFKEFTSGSQLMQEFFQLYQDENQSITSFYESVIRKYRKARQFITEQQVITVLQSGVKLSLKEYLIRNEKDIRKPEEWLQIAREEEYIKNRIQQQ
;
A
#
# COMPACT_ATOMS: atom_id res chain seq x y z
N LYS A 1 22.91 -2.69 -28.96
CA LYS A 1 22.07 -1.68 -28.27
C LYS A 1 20.94 -2.34 -27.48
N ALA A 2 20.09 -3.16 -28.10
CA ALA A 2 18.93 -3.82 -27.47
C ALA A 2 19.20 -4.61 -26.17
N LEU A 3 20.35 -5.30 -26.04
CA LEU A 3 20.67 -6.07 -24.83
C LEU A 3 20.92 -5.18 -23.59
N ARG A 4 21.53 -4.00 -23.81
CA ARG A 4 21.83 -3.03 -22.74
C ARG A 4 20.57 -2.33 -22.26
N ASP A 5 19.66 -2.02 -23.17
CA ASP A 5 18.38 -1.40 -22.86
C ASP A 5 17.48 -2.38 -22.06
N ARG A 6 17.40 -3.65 -22.49
CA ARG A 6 16.71 -4.71 -21.72
C ARG A 6 17.30 -4.95 -20.34
N PHE A 7 18.63 -4.96 -20.21
CA PHE A 7 19.28 -5.09 -18.90
C PHE A 7 18.95 -3.92 -17.98
N LYS A 8 18.96 -2.69 -18.51
CA LYS A 8 18.63 -1.48 -17.75
C LYS A 8 17.16 -1.47 -17.31
N GLU A 9 16.24 -1.88 -18.17
CA GLU A 9 14.82 -2.05 -17.83
C GLU A 9 14.63 -3.11 -16.73
N PHE A 10 15.32 -4.24 -16.84
CA PHE A 10 15.25 -5.32 -15.85
C PHE A 10 15.76 -4.87 -14.46
N THR A 11 16.93 -4.22 -14.40
CA THR A 11 17.47 -3.70 -13.13
C THR A 11 16.59 -2.59 -12.54
N SER A 12 16.00 -1.75 -13.38
CA SER A 12 15.10 -0.67 -12.94
C SER A 12 13.80 -1.24 -12.36
N GLY A 13 13.22 -2.26 -13.01
CA GLY A 13 12.05 -2.96 -12.50
C GLY A 13 12.32 -3.67 -11.16
N SER A 14 13.49 -4.31 -11.03
CA SER A 14 13.91 -4.95 -9.78
C SER A 14 14.11 -3.96 -8.63
N GLN A 15 14.68 -2.78 -8.90
CA GLN A 15 14.86 -1.73 -7.89
C GLN A 15 13.52 -1.14 -7.45
N LEU A 16 12.63 -0.83 -8.40
CA LEU A 16 11.28 -0.35 -8.10
C LEU A 16 10.50 -1.34 -7.24
N MET A 17 10.63 -2.64 -7.50
CA MET A 17 10.03 -3.69 -6.68
C MET A 17 10.58 -3.68 -5.26
N GLN A 18 11.90 -3.65 -5.09
CA GLN A 18 12.52 -3.61 -3.75
C GLN A 18 12.08 -2.39 -2.94
N GLU A 19 12.10 -1.20 -3.54
CA GLU A 19 11.63 0.03 -2.90
C GLU A 19 10.15 -0.05 -2.53
N PHE A 20 9.34 -0.72 -3.35
CA PHE A 20 7.90 -0.86 -3.10
C PHE A 20 7.59 -1.76 -1.90
N PHE A 21 8.32 -2.86 -1.73
CA PHE A 21 8.15 -3.75 -0.56
C PHE A 21 8.73 -3.18 0.74
N GLN A 22 9.50 -2.09 0.67
CA GLN A 22 10.02 -1.38 1.83
C GLN A 22 9.11 -0.23 2.29
N LEU A 23 7.89 -0.12 1.74
CA LEU A 23 6.93 0.88 2.18
C LEU A 23 6.29 0.47 3.50
N TYR A 24 6.52 1.27 4.52
CA TYR A 24 5.88 1.16 5.83
C TYR A 24 5.22 2.49 6.20
N GLN A 25 4.19 2.41 7.04
CA GLN A 25 3.51 3.58 7.57
C GLN A 25 4.40 4.26 8.62
N ASP A 26 4.74 5.54 8.39
CA ASP A 26 5.53 6.32 9.35
C ASP A 26 4.76 6.56 10.67
N GLU A 27 5.48 6.79 11.77
CA GLU A 27 4.92 6.93 13.13
C GLU A 27 3.80 7.97 13.26
N ASN A 28 3.91 9.09 12.53
CA ASN A 28 2.91 10.17 12.55
C ASN A 28 2.01 10.22 11.31
N GLN A 29 2.19 9.28 10.38
CA GLN A 29 1.39 9.22 9.17
C GLN A 29 0.04 8.54 9.45
N SER A 30 -1.05 9.10 8.91
CA SER A 30 -2.36 8.47 8.97
C SER A 30 -2.47 7.26 8.03
N ILE A 31 -3.40 6.36 8.33
CA ILE A 31 -3.59 5.15 7.51
C ILE A 31 -4.03 5.50 6.09
N THR A 32 -4.96 6.45 5.95
CA THR A 32 -5.42 6.92 4.64
C THR A 32 -4.25 7.47 3.84
N SER A 33 -3.41 8.32 4.45
CA SER A 33 -2.25 8.91 3.78
C SER A 33 -1.22 7.85 3.34
N PHE A 34 -1.00 6.82 4.16
CA PHE A 34 -0.15 5.70 3.81
C PHE A 34 -0.71 4.92 2.61
N TYR A 35 -1.99 4.55 2.64
CA TYR A 35 -2.63 3.80 1.56
C TYR A 35 -2.67 4.58 0.25
N GLU A 36 -2.97 5.88 0.31
CA GLU A 36 -2.91 6.77 -0.87
C GLU A 36 -1.51 6.81 -1.48
N SER A 37 -0.45 6.86 -0.64
CA SER A 37 0.94 6.84 -1.11
C SER A 37 1.28 5.54 -1.83
N VAL A 38 0.92 4.39 -1.23
CA VAL A 38 1.14 3.06 -1.81
C VAL A 38 0.40 2.91 -3.15
N ILE A 39 -0.88 3.29 -3.21
CA ILE A 39 -1.70 3.22 -4.44
C ILE A 39 -1.15 4.17 -5.51
N ARG A 40 -0.72 5.37 -5.14
CA ARG A 40 -0.11 6.32 -6.09
C ARG A 40 1.19 5.77 -6.68
N LYS A 41 2.03 5.12 -5.87
CA LYS A 41 3.26 4.46 -6.34
C LYS A 41 2.93 3.27 -7.25
N TYR A 42 1.94 2.45 -6.88
CA TYR A 42 1.45 1.35 -7.71
C TYR A 42 1.00 1.84 -9.09
N ARG A 43 0.21 2.92 -9.18
CA ARG A 43 -0.24 3.48 -10.47
C ARG A 43 0.92 3.84 -11.40
N LYS A 44 2.05 4.28 -10.85
CA LYS A 44 3.27 4.61 -11.63
C LYS A 44 4.07 3.37 -12.04
N ALA A 45 3.94 2.28 -11.30
CA ALA A 45 4.72 1.05 -11.47
C ALA A 45 3.83 -0.16 -11.83
N ARG A 46 2.62 0.08 -12.35
CA ARG A 46 1.61 -0.95 -12.65
C ARG A 46 2.08 -2.02 -13.65
N GLN A 47 3.05 -1.69 -14.49
CA GLN A 47 3.67 -2.63 -15.42
C GLN A 47 4.63 -3.64 -14.75
N PHE A 48 5.04 -3.38 -13.50
CA PHE A 48 6.00 -4.20 -12.76
C PHE A 48 5.41 -4.83 -11.49
N ILE A 49 4.38 -4.22 -10.91
CA ILE A 49 3.77 -4.62 -9.64
C ILE A 49 2.35 -5.13 -9.89
N THR A 50 1.96 -6.23 -9.25
CA THR A 50 0.61 -6.79 -9.31
C THR A 50 -0.27 -6.28 -8.18
N GLU A 51 -1.60 -6.30 -8.35
CA GLU A 51 -2.56 -5.88 -7.31
C GLU A 51 -2.35 -6.67 -6.00
N GLN A 52 -2.06 -7.98 -6.09
CA GLN A 52 -1.77 -8.82 -4.93
C GLN A 52 -0.54 -8.35 -4.14
N GLN A 53 0.49 -7.89 -4.84
CA GLN A 53 1.70 -7.35 -4.20
C GLN A 53 1.41 -6.03 -3.51
N VAL A 54 0.56 -5.19 -4.11
CA VAL A 54 0.07 -3.96 -3.46
C VAL A 54 -0.68 -4.29 -2.18
N ILE A 55 -1.62 -5.23 -2.23
CA ILE A 55 -2.39 -5.68 -1.05
C ILE A 55 -1.45 -6.17 0.05
N THR A 56 -0.43 -6.95 -0.31
CA THR A 56 0.58 -7.43 0.64
C THR A 56 1.30 -6.27 1.34
N VAL A 57 1.63 -5.19 0.62
CA VAL A 57 2.25 -3.99 1.20
C VAL A 57 1.26 -3.21 2.07
N LEU A 58 0.00 -3.08 1.66
CA LEU A 58 -1.04 -2.42 2.46
C LEU A 58 -1.29 -3.16 3.79
N GLN A 59 -1.24 -4.49 3.78
CA GLN A 59 -1.37 -5.35 4.95
C GLN A 59 -0.14 -5.37 5.84
N SER A 60 1.05 -5.52 5.25
CA SER A 60 2.28 -5.70 6.02
C SER A 60 2.87 -4.37 6.50
N GLY A 61 2.71 -3.30 5.72
CA GLY A 61 3.27 -1.98 5.95
C GLY A 61 2.48 -1.10 6.92
N VAL A 62 1.22 -1.42 7.21
CA VAL A 62 0.41 -0.68 8.20
C VAL A 62 0.88 -0.97 9.63
N LYS A 63 0.71 -0.01 10.55
CA LYS A 63 1.08 -0.19 11.96
C LYS A 63 0.33 -1.35 12.62
N LEU A 64 1.02 -2.06 13.51
CA LEU A 64 0.48 -3.18 14.29
C LEU A 64 -0.81 -2.84 15.04
N SER A 65 -0.90 -1.64 15.61
CA SER A 65 -2.10 -1.15 16.32
C SER A 65 -3.36 -1.04 15.45
N LEU A 66 -3.20 -1.00 14.12
CA LEU A 66 -4.28 -0.95 13.15
C LEU A 66 -4.49 -2.29 12.43
N LYS A 67 -3.50 -3.20 12.46
CA LYS A 67 -3.59 -4.53 11.84
C LYS A 67 -4.75 -5.34 12.42
N GLU A 68 -4.95 -5.34 13.73
CA GLU A 68 -6.00 -6.17 14.37
C GLU A 68 -7.44 -5.79 13.96
N TYR A 69 -7.66 -4.54 13.54
CA TYR A 69 -8.95 -4.04 13.08
C TYR A 69 -9.16 -4.28 11.60
N LEU A 70 -8.13 -3.99 10.78
CA LEU A 70 -8.18 -4.23 9.34
C LEU A 70 -8.41 -5.71 9.05
N ILE A 71 -7.70 -6.63 9.74
CA ILE A 71 -7.74 -8.10 9.58
C ILE A 71 -9.17 -8.67 9.63
N ARG A 72 -10.11 -8.00 10.30
CA ARG A 72 -11.50 -8.44 10.40
C ARG A 72 -12.28 -8.25 9.09
N ASN A 73 -11.91 -7.27 8.28
CA ASN A 73 -12.62 -6.88 7.06
C ASN A 73 -11.89 -7.31 5.77
N GLU A 74 -10.68 -7.90 5.86
CA GLU A 74 -9.78 -8.12 4.70
C GLU A 74 -10.11 -9.32 3.82
N LYS A 75 -10.87 -10.30 4.33
CA LYS A 75 -10.97 -11.64 3.70
C LYS A 75 -11.53 -11.62 2.28
N ASP A 76 -12.25 -10.56 1.91
CA ASP A 76 -12.90 -10.42 0.61
C ASP A 76 -12.39 -9.23 -0.23
N ILE A 77 -11.42 -8.46 0.26
CA ILE A 77 -10.93 -7.28 -0.44
C ILE A 77 -9.86 -7.66 -1.47
N ARG A 78 -10.18 -7.47 -2.74
CA ARG A 78 -9.30 -7.87 -3.85
C ARG A 78 -8.70 -6.70 -4.60
N LYS A 79 -9.14 -5.47 -4.34
CA LYS A 79 -8.66 -4.27 -5.03
C LYS A 79 -7.98 -3.30 -4.08
N PRO A 80 -6.79 -2.76 -4.42
CA PRO A 80 -6.12 -1.74 -3.60
C PRO A 80 -7.01 -0.52 -3.28
N GLU A 81 -7.89 -0.13 -4.19
CA GLU A 81 -8.81 1.00 -3.98
C GLU A 81 -9.85 0.74 -2.87
N GLU A 82 -10.29 -0.50 -2.69
CA GLU A 82 -11.25 -0.87 -1.64
C GLU A 82 -10.60 -0.78 -0.26
N TRP A 83 -9.31 -1.10 -0.16
CA TRP A 83 -8.52 -0.89 1.08
C TRP A 83 -8.49 0.58 1.51
N LEU A 84 -8.36 1.50 0.54
CA LEU A 84 -8.37 2.93 0.83
C LEU A 84 -9.72 3.39 1.37
N GLN A 85 -10.82 2.81 0.89
CA GLN A 85 -12.15 3.13 1.42
C GLN A 85 -12.26 2.74 2.90
N ILE A 86 -11.84 1.53 3.25
CA ILE A 86 -11.87 1.07 4.65
C ILE A 86 -10.99 1.94 5.53
N ALA A 87 -9.78 2.28 5.07
CA ALA A 87 -8.89 3.17 5.82
C ALA A 87 -9.55 4.53 6.16
N ARG A 88 -10.33 5.09 5.21
CA ARG A 88 -11.06 6.35 5.43
C ARG A 88 -12.20 6.20 6.43
N GLU A 89 -12.96 5.11 6.34
CA GLU A 89 -14.06 4.81 7.26
C GLU A 89 -13.54 4.64 8.69
N GLU A 90 -12.45 3.90 8.86
CA GLU A 90 -11.80 3.68 10.16
C GLU A 90 -11.25 4.99 10.76
N GLU A 91 -10.57 5.80 9.95
CA GLU A 91 -10.04 7.08 10.39
C GLU A 91 -11.18 8.04 10.79
N TYR A 92 -12.30 8.03 10.07
CA TYR A 92 -13.50 8.78 10.44
C TYR A 92 -14.09 8.33 11.79
N ILE A 93 -14.24 7.01 12.00
CA ILE A 93 -14.76 6.45 13.26
C ILE A 93 -13.84 6.83 14.43
N LYS A 94 -12.53 6.67 14.27
CA LYS A 94 -11.54 7.00 15.31
C LYS A 94 -11.62 8.48 15.70
N ASN A 95 -11.67 9.38 14.71
CA ASN A 95 -11.78 10.81 14.95
C ASN A 95 -13.09 11.18 15.67
N ARG A 96 -14.19 10.48 15.37
CA ARG A 96 -15.49 10.67 16.04
C ARG A 96 -15.47 10.24 17.50
N ILE A 97 -14.79 9.13 17.82
CA ILE A 97 -14.66 8.64 19.20
C ILE A 97 -13.78 9.57 20.03
N GLN A 98 -12.68 10.09 19.46
CA GLN A 98 -11.76 10.99 20.16
C GLN A 98 -12.34 12.39 20.46
N GLN A 99 -13.43 12.77 19.80
CA GLN A 99 -14.10 14.07 19.98
C GLN A 99 -15.27 14.02 20.99
N GLN A 100 -15.54 12.86 21.60
CA GLN A 100 -16.54 12.67 22.67
C GLN A 100 -15.84 12.58 24.03
#